data_AF-A0A535DRG7-F1
#
_entry.id   AF-A0A535DRG7-F1
#
_cell.length_a   1.000
_cell.length_b   1.000
_cell.length_c   1.000
_cell.angle_alpha   90.00
_cell.angle_beta   90.00
_cell.angle_gamma   90.00
#
_symmetry.space_group_name_H-M   'P 1'
#
loop_
_entity.id
_entity.type
_entity.pdbx_description
1 polymer ?
#
loop_
_entity_poly.entity_id
_entity_poly.type
_entity_poly.pdbx_seq_one_letter_code
_entity_poly.pdbx_strand_id
1 'polypeptide(L)'
;MLDIPLQVWERVKAGVLWKSLFRHGYPDSRKNQSLAVFTNVFLHLHPVKVRRHALAIPYTWCMGGLSFFLFLVLTLTGTLLMFYYRPTTEWAYSDIKDLETVVVFGQLLRNMHRWAAHGMV
;
A
#
# COMPACT_ATOMS: atom_id res chain seq x y z
N MET A 1 -8.84 19.41 -24.63
CA MET A 1 -8.39 19.41 -26.03
C MET A 1 -6.87 19.56 -26.00
N LEU A 2 -6.17 18.44 -25.81
CA LEU A 2 -4.70 18.37 -25.76
C LEU A 2 -4.33 17.42 -26.90
N ASP A 3 -4.08 17.99 -28.08
CA ASP A 3 -3.80 17.25 -29.30
C ASP A 3 -2.35 16.77 -29.27
N ILE A 4 -2.08 15.79 -28.40
CA ILE A 4 -0.81 15.09 -28.40
C ILE A 4 -0.73 14.35 -29.74
N PRO A 5 0.24 14.66 -30.62
CA PRO A 5 0.31 14.05 -31.94
C PRO A 5 0.51 12.54 -31.78
N LEU A 6 -0.28 11.73 -32.49
CA LEU A 6 -0.26 10.25 -32.43
C LEU A 6 1.16 9.67 -32.55
N GLN A 7 2.04 10.38 -33.27
CA GLN A 7 3.46 10.03 -33.45
C GLN A 7 4.25 10.03 -32.13
N VAL A 8 3.94 10.90 -31.18
CA VAL A 8 4.61 10.95 -29.86
C VAL A 8 4.19 9.75 -29.02
N TRP A 9 2.91 9.36 -29.08
CA TRP A 9 2.41 8.19 -28.37
C TRP A 9 3.03 6.88 -28.90
N GLU A 10 3.17 6.76 -30.22
CA GLU A 10 3.83 5.61 -30.84
C GLU A 10 5.34 5.58 -30.53
N ARG A 11 6.03 6.73 -30.45
CA ARG A 11 7.43 6.79 -30.00
C ARG A 11 7.61 6.37 -28.55
N VAL A 12 6.71 6.79 -27.66
CA VAL A 12 6.75 6.40 -26.24
C VAL A 12 6.54 4.89 -26.10
N LYS A 13 5.55 4.31 -26.80
CA LYS A 13 5.30 2.86 -26.78
C LYS A 13 6.43 2.03 -27.40
N ALA A 14 7.10 2.57 -28.41
CA ALA A 14 8.22 1.91 -29.08
C ALA A 14 9.53 1.95 -28.26
N GLY A 15 9.60 2.77 -27.21
CA GLY A 15 10.76 2.90 -26.35
C GLY A 15 11.16 1.60 -25.65
N VAL A 16 12.47 1.38 -25.49
CA VAL A 16 13.03 0.21 -24.79
C VAL A 16 12.51 0.12 -23.36
N LEU A 17 12.36 1.28 -22.68
CA LEU A 17 11.76 1.38 -21.35
C LEU A 17 10.30 0.93 -21.33
N TRP A 18 9.50 1.31 -22.33
CA TRP A 18 8.09 0.94 -22.40
C TRP A 18 7.90 -0.56 -22.70
N LYS A 19 8.65 -1.11 -23.66
CA LYS A 19 8.66 -2.56 -23.92
C LYS A 19 9.20 -3.37 -22.75
N SER A 20 10.09 -2.80 -21.92
CA SER A 20 10.63 -3.47 -20.73
C SER A 20 9.65 -3.45 -19.55
N LEU A 21 8.86 -2.39 -19.40
CA LEU A 21 7.82 -2.25 -18.35
C LEU A 21 6.52 -2.99 -18.72
N PHE A 22 6.06 -2.87 -19.96
CA PHE A 22 4.87 -3.53 -20.47
C PHE A 22 5.25 -4.59 -21.50
N ARG A 23 5.69 -5.76 -21.00
CA ARG A 23 6.20 -6.86 -21.83
C ARG A 23 5.14 -7.66 -22.57
N HIS A 24 3.86 -7.55 -22.19
CA HIS A 24 2.78 -8.37 -22.75
C HIS A 24 1.61 -7.49 -23.24
N GLY A 25 1.07 -7.82 -24.42
CA GLY A 25 -0.11 -7.18 -24.99
C GLY A 25 -1.42 -7.54 -24.29
N TYR A 26 -2.55 -7.07 -24.82
CA TYR A 26 -3.87 -7.33 -24.24
C TYR A 26 -4.14 -8.86 -24.19
N PRO A 27 -4.58 -9.40 -23.05
CA PRO A 27 -4.61 -10.84 -22.87
C PRO A 27 -5.87 -11.47 -23.47
N ASP A 28 -5.78 -11.87 -24.75
CA ASP A 28 -6.89 -12.41 -25.54
C ASP A 28 -7.26 -13.88 -25.21
N SER A 29 -6.31 -14.68 -24.71
CA SER A 29 -6.50 -16.10 -24.43
C SER A 29 -6.18 -16.46 -22.97
N ARG A 30 -6.77 -17.55 -22.45
CA ARG A 30 -6.53 -18.01 -21.06
C ARG A 30 -5.05 -18.25 -20.76
N LYS A 31 -4.27 -18.68 -21.76
CA LYS A 31 -2.82 -18.88 -21.65
C LYS A 31 -2.09 -17.55 -21.55
N ASN A 32 -2.44 -16.57 -22.41
CA ASN A 32 -1.86 -15.22 -22.36
C ASN A 32 -2.21 -14.48 -21.08
N GLN A 33 -3.43 -14.63 -20.54
CA GLN A 33 -3.83 -14.07 -19.24
C GLN A 33 -2.92 -14.57 -18.10
N SER A 34 -2.62 -15.86 -18.09
CA SER A 34 -1.76 -16.46 -17.07
C SER A 34 -0.29 -16.02 -17.26
N LEU A 35 0.21 -16.02 -18.49
CA LEU A 35 1.57 -15.55 -18.83
C LEU A 35 1.78 -14.08 -18.48
N ALA A 36 0.78 -13.22 -18.71
CA ALA A 36 0.84 -11.81 -18.36
C ALA A 36 0.98 -11.62 -16.84
N VAL A 37 0.36 -12.47 -16.03
CA VAL A 37 0.47 -12.39 -14.56
C VAL A 37 1.82 -12.94 -14.08
N PHE A 38 2.26 -14.08 -14.59
CA PHE A 38 3.54 -14.70 -14.16
C PHE A 38 4.78 -13.93 -14.62
N THR A 39 4.72 -13.21 -15.73
CA THR A 39 5.89 -12.50 -16.28
C THR A 39 6.03 -11.07 -15.74
N ASN A 40 5.06 -10.59 -14.96
CA ASN A 40 5.08 -9.26 -14.34
C ASN A 40 5.30 -9.38 -12.84
N VAL A 41 6.29 -8.65 -12.33
CA VAL A 41 6.65 -8.64 -10.90
C VAL A 41 5.46 -8.23 -10.02
N PHE A 42 4.71 -7.19 -10.42
CA PHE A 42 3.58 -6.69 -9.65
C PHE A 42 2.34 -7.59 -9.74
N LEU A 43 2.08 -8.20 -10.89
CA LEU A 43 0.91 -9.06 -11.05
C LEU A 43 1.13 -10.43 -10.40
N HIS A 44 2.38 -10.89 -10.24
CA HIS A 44 2.69 -12.13 -9.52
C HIS A 44 2.13 -12.14 -8.09
N LEU A 45 2.10 -10.99 -7.40
CA LEU A 45 1.55 -10.89 -6.05
C LEU A 45 0.06 -11.22 -6.00
N HIS A 46 -0.66 -10.99 -7.11
CA HIS A 46 -2.09 -11.22 -7.20
C HIS A 46 -2.40 -12.59 -7.84
N PRO A 47 -3.40 -13.32 -7.32
CA PRO A 47 -3.83 -14.57 -7.91
C PRO A 47 -4.42 -14.34 -9.32
N VAL A 48 -3.99 -15.16 -10.29
CA VAL A 48 -4.41 -15.13 -11.70
C VAL A 48 -5.92 -15.29 -11.85
N LYS A 49 -6.54 -16.07 -10.96
CA LYS A 49 -7.98 -16.36 -10.96
C LYS A 49 -8.51 -16.35 -9.54
N VAL A 50 -9.59 -15.60 -9.33
CA VAL A 50 -10.34 -15.59 -8.08
C VAL A 50 -11.79 -15.94 -8.38
N ARG A 51 -12.42 -16.76 -7.53
CA ARG A 51 -13.85 -17.07 -7.67
C ARG A 51 -14.68 -15.84 -7.29
N ARG A 52 -15.70 -15.50 -8.10
CA ARG A 52 -16.51 -14.28 -7.88
C ARG A 52 -17.16 -14.22 -6.49
N HIS A 53 -17.55 -15.36 -5.92
CA HIS A 53 -18.10 -15.42 -4.57
C HIS A 53 -17.09 -15.06 -3.47
N ALA A 54 -15.78 -15.29 -3.70
CA ALA A 54 -14.74 -14.96 -2.73
C ALA A 54 -14.45 -13.45 -2.68
N LEU A 55 -14.85 -12.71 -3.72
CA LEU A 55 -14.74 -11.26 -3.80
C LEU A 55 -15.96 -10.53 -3.24
N ALA A 56 -17.02 -11.26 -2.84
CA ALA A 56 -18.17 -10.63 -2.25
C ALA A 56 -17.80 -10.10 -0.85
N ILE A 57 -17.83 -8.78 -0.72
CA ILE A 57 -17.60 -8.00 0.50
C ILE A 57 -18.28 -8.60 1.75
N PRO A 58 -19.54 -9.08 1.72
CA PRO A 58 -20.16 -9.62 2.93
C PRO A 58 -19.47 -10.83 3.54
N TYR A 59 -18.74 -11.65 2.76
CA TYR A 59 -18.15 -12.89 3.28
C TYR A 59 -16.81 -12.69 3.97
N THR A 60 -15.96 -11.82 3.44
CA THR A 60 -14.58 -11.65 3.94
C THR A 60 -14.29 -10.24 4.44
N TRP A 61 -15.23 -9.29 4.27
CA TRP A 61 -15.09 -7.88 4.65
C TRP A 61 -13.81 -7.21 4.14
N CYS A 62 -13.13 -7.81 3.16
CA CYS A 62 -11.77 -7.44 2.78
C CYS A 62 -10.80 -7.41 3.99
N MET A 63 -10.98 -8.28 5.00
CA MET A 63 -10.22 -8.24 6.25
C MET A 63 -8.70 -8.31 6.05
N GLY A 64 -8.23 -9.05 5.04
CA GLY A 64 -6.80 -9.08 4.69
C GLY A 64 -6.27 -7.72 4.20
N GLY A 65 -7.01 -7.05 3.31
CA GLY A 65 -6.65 -5.72 2.82
C GLY A 65 -6.77 -4.66 3.92
N LEU A 66 -7.78 -4.79 4.80
CA LEU A 66 -7.97 -3.91 5.94
C LEU A 66 -6.82 -4.04 6.95
N SER A 67 -6.40 -5.26 7.30
CA SER A 67 -5.27 -5.49 8.20
C SER A 67 -3.95 -4.96 7.60
N PHE A 68 -3.72 -5.16 6.30
CA PHE A 68 -2.56 -4.57 5.61
C PHE A 68 -2.60 -3.03 5.60
N PHE A 69 -3.77 -2.43 5.39
CA PHE A 69 -3.94 -0.98 5.48
C PHE A 69 -3.64 -0.46 6.89
N LEU A 70 -4.15 -1.13 7.92
CA LEU A 70 -3.87 -0.77 9.32
C LEU A 70 -2.39 -0.93 9.67
N PHE A 71 -1.70 -1.95 9.14
CA PHE A 71 -0.25 -2.09 9.27
C PHE A 71 0.52 -0.89 8.71
N LEU A 72 0.11 -0.35 7.55
CA LEU A 72 0.72 0.87 7.00
C LEU A 72 0.48 2.08 7.90
N VAL A 73 -0.74 2.26 8.40
CA VAL A 73 -1.06 3.33 9.37
C VAL A 73 -0.20 3.19 10.63
N LEU A 74 -0.05 1.96 11.16
CA LEU A 74 0.76 1.66 12.33
C LEU A 74 2.24 1.98 12.08
N THR A 75 2.77 1.61 10.92
CA THR A 75 4.16 1.86 10.54
C THR A 75 4.44 3.36 10.43
N LEU A 76 3.57 4.11 9.76
CA LEU A 76 3.73 5.56 9.57
C LEU A 76 3.64 6.30 10.91
N THR A 77 2.59 6.04 11.70
CA THR A 77 2.42 6.67 13.02
C THR A 77 3.51 6.26 14.00
N GLY A 78 3.92 4.99 14.00
CA GLY A 78 4.98 4.48 14.87
C GLY A 78 6.34 5.12 14.55
N THR A 79 6.68 5.26 13.27
CA THR A 79 7.92 5.94 12.85
C THR A 79 7.93 7.40 13.31
N LEU A 80 6.80 8.10 13.18
CA LEU A 80 6.68 9.48 13.67
C LEU A 80 6.85 9.57 15.19
N LEU A 81 6.26 8.64 15.96
CA LEU A 81 6.40 8.58 17.41
C LEU A 81 7.84 8.28 17.85
N MET A 82 8.56 7.44 17.10
CA MET A 82 9.96 7.10 17.39
C MET A 82 10.91 8.30 17.29
N PHE A 83 10.59 9.34 16.50
CA PHE A 83 11.41 10.57 16.48
C PHE A 83 11.34 11.37 17.78
N TYR A 84 10.26 11.22 18.57
CA TYR A 84 10.03 11.95 19.82
C TYR A 84 10.23 11.09 21.07
N TYR A 85 10.19 9.76 20.94
CA TYR A 85 10.33 8.84 22.05
C TYR A 85 11.79 8.37 22.23
N ARG A 86 12.35 8.51 23.44
CA ARG A 86 13.66 7.93 23.79
C ARG A 86 13.49 6.61 24.53
N PRO A 87 14.16 5.52 24.08
CA PRO A 87 14.07 4.22 24.73
C PRO A 87 14.96 4.15 25.98
N THR A 88 14.68 4.99 26.98
CA THR A 88 15.41 5.04 28.27
C THR A 88 14.41 5.11 29.43
N THR A 89 14.66 4.36 30.50
CA THR A 89 13.74 4.27 31.66
C THR A 89 13.57 5.60 32.38
N GLU A 90 14.63 6.42 32.42
CA GLU A 90 14.66 7.73 33.08
C GLU A 90 13.73 8.75 32.41
N TRP A 91 13.66 8.75 31.08
CA TRP A 91 12.95 9.76 30.28
C TRP A 91 11.67 9.25 29.62
N ALA A 92 11.39 7.95 29.66
CA ALA A 92 10.23 7.36 28.97
C ALA A 92 8.89 8.00 29.40
N TYR A 93 8.72 8.33 30.67
CA TYR A 93 7.47 8.94 31.15
C TYR A 93 7.34 10.42 30.78
N SER A 94 8.44 11.19 30.83
CA SER A 94 8.44 12.60 30.41
C SER A 94 8.17 12.72 28.91
N ASP A 95 8.76 11.84 28.09
CA ASP A 95 8.59 11.87 26.63
C ASP A 95 7.12 11.63 26.23
N ILE A 96 6.40 10.78 26.98
CA ILE A 96 4.96 10.57 26.77
C ILE A 96 4.15 11.82 27.15
N LYS A 97 4.52 12.54 28.21
CA LYS A 97 3.87 13.81 28.58
C LYS A 97 4.11 14.89 27.54
N ASP A 98 5.34 14.98 27.03
CA ASP A 98 5.70 15.95 26.00
C ASP A 98 4.96 15.65 24.68
N LEU A 99 4.81 14.37 24.32
CA LEU A 99 3.98 13.94 23.20
C LEU A 99 2.50 14.32 23.36
N GLU A 100 1.97 14.36 24.57
CA GLU A 100 0.58 14.74 24.81
C GLU A 100 0.35 16.25 24.83
N THR A 101 1.33 17.02 25.30
CA THR A 101 1.11 18.43 25.67
C THR A 101 1.91 19.44 24.84
N VAL A 102 3.05 19.03 24.29
CA VAL A 102 3.99 19.92 23.59
C VAL A 102 4.01 19.65 22.10
N VAL A 103 3.92 18.38 21.69
CA VAL A 103 3.96 18.00 20.27
C VAL A 103 2.61 18.25 19.60
N VAL A 104 2.62 19.03 18.52
CA VAL A 104 1.43 19.31 17.71
C VAL A 104 0.88 18.00 17.13
N PHE A 105 -0.40 17.71 17.38
CA PHE A 105 -1.06 16.43 17.06
C PHE A 105 -0.45 15.18 17.72
N GLY A 106 0.45 15.31 18.71
CA GLY A 106 1.10 14.13 19.31
C GLY A 106 0.12 13.20 20.03
N GLN A 107 -0.87 13.75 20.75
CA GLN A 107 -1.95 12.98 21.37
C GLN A 107 -2.81 12.24 20.32
N LEU A 108 -3.10 12.89 19.19
CA LEU A 108 -3.86 12.30 18.09
C LEU A 108 -3.09 11.12 17.46
N LEU A 109 -1.82 11.32 17.12
CA LEU A 109 -0.97 10.29 16.51
C LEU A 109 -0.83 9.07 17.42
N ARG A 110 -0.61 9.29 18.72
CA ARG A 110 -0.50 8.20 19.71
C ARG A 110 -1.80 7.44 19.88
N ASN A 111 -2.93 8.13 19.98
CA ASN A 111 -4.23 7.48 20.06
C ASN A 111 -4.53 6.70 18.78
N MET A 112 -4.28 7.30 17.61
CA MET A 112 -4.46 6.64 16.31
C MET A 112 -3.61 5.37 16.19
N HIS A 113 -2.34 5.41 16.60
CA HIS A 113 -1.48 4.23 16.64
C HIS A 113 -2.07 3.12 17.53
N ARG A 114 -2.59 3.47 18.71
CA ARG A 114 -3.23 2.51 19.62
C ARG A 114 -4.52 1.91 19.02
N TRP A 115 -5.40 2.73 18.45
CA TRP A 115 -6.64 2.26 17.82
C TRP A 115 -6.35 1.39 16.59
N ALA A 116 -5.35 1.76 15.79
CA ALA A 116 -4.92 0.96 14.65
C ALA A 116 -4.34 -0.40 15.08
N ALA A 117 -3.59 -0.46 16.19
CA ALA A 117 -3.09 -1.72 16.73
C ALA A 117 -4.23 -2.65 17.15
N HIS A 118 -5.24 -2.12 17.86
CA HIS A 118 -6.43 -2.89 18.25
C HIS A 118 -7.31 -3.30 17.07
N GLY A 119 -7.35 -2.51 15.99
CA GLY A 119 -8.10 -2.87 14.79
C GLY A 119 -7.40 -3.89 13.90
N MET A 120 -6.07 -4.01 14.00
CA MET A 120 -5.26 -4.90 13.15
C MET A 120 -5.31 -6.36 13.62
N VAL A 121 -5.44 -6.58 14.93
CA VAL A 121 -5.43 -7.88 15.62
C VAL A 121 -6.83 -8.29 16.01
#